data_AF-A0A165NW94-F1
#
_entry.id   AF-A0A165NW94-F1
#
_cell.length_a   1.000
_cell.length_b   1.000
_cell.length_c   1.000
_cell.angle_alpha   90.00
_cell.angle_beta   90.00
_cell.angle_gamma   90.00
#
_symmetry.space_group_name_H-M   'P 1'
#
loop_
_entity.id
_entity.type
_entity.pdbx_description
1 polymer ?
#
loop_
_entity_poly.entity_id
_entity_poly.type
_entity_poly.pdbx_seq_one_letter_code
_entity_poly.pdbx_strand_id
1 'polypeptide(L)'
;MTNYTFTDSSVKLADLEENKWYYVEPGRDYSNEVTGVKISENKVFVQYIGGEFDQPFEFWFEYSPDALNEFWQYEFREEYPLEFGWEVDDLDWVNQISSTPYTMLNDLKYSCKYAGLVEREVNGNE
;
A
#
# COMPACT_ATOMS: atom_id res chain seq x y z
N MET A 1 2.92 -6.20 -22.68
CA MET A 1 2.99 -6.60 -21.26
C MET A 1 4.31 -6.10 -20.72
N THR A 2 4.27 -5.24 -19.73
CA THR A 2 5.46 -4.86 -18.97
C THR A 2 5.88 -6.08 -18.15
N ASN A 3 7.11 -6.56 -18.30
CA ASN A 3 7.62 -7.65 -17.46
C ASN A 3 8.11 -7.04 -16.14
N TYR A 4 7.43 -7.35 -15.04
CA TYR A 4 7.85 -6.98 -13.70
C TYR A 4 8.80 -8.05 -13.15
N THR A 5 9.86 -7.61 -12.47
CA THR A 5 10.73 -8.51 -11.70
C THR A 5 10.18 -8.58 -10.28
N PHE A 6 9.69 -9.77 -9.90
CA PHE A 6 9.15 -9.96 -8.56
C PHE A 6 10.25 -10.04 -7.50
N THR A 7 9.99 -9.36 -6.40
CA THR A 7 10.76 -9.41 -5.15
C THR A 7 10.14 -10.47 -4.26
N ASP A 8 10.95 -11.16 -3.46
CA ASP A 8 10.46 -12.09 -2.45
C ASP A 8 9.57 -11.34 -1.45
N SER A 9 8.34 -11.82 -1.22
CA SER A 9 7.38 -11.13 -0.35
C SER A 9 7.79 -11.15 1.13
N SER A 10 8.75 -11.99 1.53
CA SER A 10 9.28 -12.00 2.89
C SER A 10 10.36 -10.94 3.16
N VAL A 11 10.75 -10.14 2.16
CA VAL A 11 11.72 -9.04 2.35
C VAL A 11 11.16 -8.01 3.31
N LYS A 12 11.96 -7.64 4.32
CA LYS A 12 11.56 -6.68 5.36
C LYS A 12 11.54 -5.27 4.82
N LEU A 13 10.66 -4.43 5.36
CA LEU A 13 10.57 -3.04 4.93
C LEU A 13 11.87 -2.26 5.20
N ALA A 14 12.60 -2.62 6.26
CA ALA A 14 13.92 -2.08 6.58
C ALA A 14 15.01 -2.38 5.52
N ASP A 15 14.83 -3.43 4.72
CA ASP A 15 15.78 -3.82 3.67
C ASP A 15 15.52 -3.13 2.33
N LEU A 16 14.43 -2.35 2.23
CA LEU A 16 14.06 -1.67 1.00
C LEU A 16 14.88 -0.39 0.83
N GLU A 17 15.48 -0.23 -0.35
CA GLU A 17 16.01 1.08 -0.77
C GLU A 17 14.87 2.12 -0.87
N GLU A 18 15.09 3.27 -0.22
CA GLU A 18 14.26 4.46 -0.28
C GLU A 18 13.93 4.87 -1.72
N ASN A 19 12.67 5.25 -1.97
CA ASN A 19 12.16 5.73 -3.25
C ASN A 19 12.27 4.75 -4.44
N LYS A 20 12.48 3.45 -4.18
CA LYS A 20 12.50 2.39 -5.20
C LYS A 20 11.24 1.51 -5.13
N TRP A 21 10.71 1.15 -6.29
CA TRP A 21 9.58 0.24 -6.41
C TRP A 21 10.04 -1.22 -6.38
N TYR A 22 9.39 -1.99 -5.52
CA TYR A 22 9.48 -3.44 -5.40
C TYR A 22 8.13 -4.03 -5.78
N TYR A 23 8.13 -5.11 -6.55
CA TYR A 23 6.90 -5.72 -7.04
C TYR A 23 6.74 -7.09 -6.44
N VAL A 24 5.56 -7.40 -5.91
CA VAL A 24 5.21 -8.72 -5.38
C VAL A 24 4.00 -9.28 -6.10
N GLU A 25 3.82 -10.59 -5.96
CA GLU A 25 2.57 -11.22 -6.38
C GLU A 25 1.39 -10.57 -5.60
N PRO A 26 0.27 -10.33 -6.28
CA PRO A 26 -0.88 -9.68 -5.67
C PRO A 26 -1.47 -10.56 -4.57
N GLY A 27 -2.02 -9.92 -3.53
CA GLY A 27 -2.75 -10.59 -2.48
C GLY A 27 -4.06 -11.20 -3.00
N ARG A 28 -4.87 -11.78 -2.10
CA ARG A 28 -6.17 -12.36 -2.48
C ARG A 28 -7.30 -11.33 -2.52
N ASP A 29 -7.07 -10.12 -2.02
CA ASP A 29 -8.13 -9.18 -1.68
C ASP A 29 -8.66 -8.39 -2.89
N TYR A 30 -7.86 -8.26 -3.96
CA TYR A 30 -8.27 -7.62 -5.21
C TYR A 30 -7.88 -8.44 -6.44
N SER A 31 -8.45 -8.08 -7.59
CA SER A 31 -8.16 -8.75 -8.85
C SER A 31 -6.89 -8.25 -9.54
N ASN A 32 -6.11 -7.37 -8.90
CA ASN A 32 -4.86 -6.87 -9.47
C ASN A 32 -3.90 -8.02 -9.78
N GLU A 33 -3.04 -7.82 -10.78
CA GLU A 33 -2.07 -8.81 -11.22
C GLU A 33 -0.69 -8.60 -10.58
N VAL A 34 -0.42 -7.39 -10.09
CA VAL A 34 0.83 -7.00 -9.43
C VAL A 34 0.54 -5.98 -8.34
N THR A 35 1.21 -6.12 -7.19
CA THR A 35 1.28 -5.09 -6.16
C THR A 35 2.68 -4.48 -6.16
N GLY A 36 2.79 -3.19 -6.43
CA GLY A 36 4.01 -2.41 -6.27
C GLY A 36 4.06 -1.77 -4.89
N VAL A 37 5.22 -1.83 -4.24
CA VAL A 37 5.49 -1.23 -2.94
C VAL A 37 6.74 -0.35 -3.04
N LYS A 38 6.65 0.86 -2.50
CA LYS A 38 7.78 1.78 -2.38
C LYS A 38 7.71 2.47 -1.03
N ILE A 39 8.84 2.64 -0.36
CA ILE A 39 8.91 3.39 0.89
C ILE A 39 9.53 4.76 0.63
N SER A 40 9.03 5.78 1.32
CA SER A 40 9.70 7.07 1.42
C SER A 40 9.37 7.74 2.74
N GLU A 41 10.39 8.13 3.49
CA GLU A 41 10.25 8.74 4.82
C GLU A 41 9.43 7.84 5.74
N ASN A 42 8.26 8.29 6.21
CA ASN A 42 7.33 7.52 7.03
C ASN A 42 6.11 7.03 6.23
N LYS A 43 6.22 6.89 4.91
CA LYS A 43 5.10 6.49 4.04
C LYS A 43 5.41 5.22 3.27
N VAL A 44 4.38 4.39 3.15
CA VAL A 44 4.34 3.26 2.22
C VAL A 44 3.46 3.67 1.05
N PHE A 45 4.01 3.59 -0.15
CA PHE A 45 3.31 3.79 -1.41
C PHE A 45 2.96 2.42 -1.97
N VAL A 46 1.71 2.28 -2.39
CA VAL A 46 1.18 1.05 -2.97
C VAL A 46 0.64 1.35 -4.36
N GLN A 47 0.91 0.43 -5.28
CA GLN A 47 0.44 0.47 -6.66
C GLN A 47 -0.26 -0.84 -7.01
N TYR A 48 -1.55 -0.79 -7.34
CA TYR A 48 -2.27 -1.93 -7.90
C TYR A 48 -2.28 -1.85 -9.42
N ILE A 49 -1.84 -2.92 -10.10
CA ILE A 49 -1.66 -2.96 -11.56
C ILE A 49 -2.38 -4.17 -12.14
N GLY A 50 -3.11 -3.98 -13.23
CA GLY A 50 -3.80 -5.06 -13.95
C GLY A 50 -5.11 -5.48 -13.27
N GLY A 51 -5.77 -6.51 -13.81
CA GLY A 51 -7.05 -6.97 -13.28
C GLY A 51 -8.19 -5.98 -13.54
N GLU A 52 -8.90 -5.57 -12.49
CA GLU A 52 -9.91 -4.51 -12.53
C GLU A 52 -9.33 -3.09 -12.66
N PHE A 53 -8.01 -2.94 -12.55
CA PHE A 53 -7.33 -1.65 -12.64
C PHE A 53 -6.86 -1.40 -14.10
N ASP A 54 -7.71 -0.74 -14.89
CA ASP A 54 -7.40 -0.32 -16.28
C ASP A 54 -6.12 0.53 -16.38
N GLN A 55 -5.82 1.28 -15.32
CA GLN A 55 -4.58 2.02 -15.12
C GLN A 55 -4.05 1.73 -13.72
N PRO A 56 -2.72 1.81 -13.48
CA PRO A 56 -2.18 1.64 -12.15
C PRO A 56 -2.84 2.60 -11.16
N PHE A 57 -3.44 2.05 -10.11
CA PHE A 57 -3.99 2.82 -9.00
C PHE A 57 -2.92 2.99 -7.94
N GLU A 58 -2.62 4.23 -7.58
CA GLU A 58 -1.54 4.56 -6.65
C GLU A 58 -2.05 5.36 -5.47
N PHE A 59 -1.67 4.92 -4.29
CA PHE A 59 -1.94 5.61 -3.05
C PHE A 59 -0.76 5.46 -2.10
N TRP A 60 -0.78 6.25 -1.03
CA TRP A 60 0.15 6.12 0.06
C TRP A 60 -0.61 6.02 1.37
N PHE A 61 0.01 5.41 2.36
CA PHE A 61 -0.40 5.52 3.75
C PHE A 61 0.79 5.79 4.66
N GLU A 62 0.54 6.46 5.78
CA GLU A 62 1.52 6.69 6.82
C GLU A 62 1.83 5.37 7.54
N TYR A 63 3.11 5.07 7.68
CA TYR A 63 3.60 3.94 8.45
C TYR A 63 3.87 4.38 9.89
N SER A 64 2.80 4.35 10.69
CA SER A 64 2.83 4.67 12.11
C SER A 64 1.83 3.83 12.91
N PRO A 65 2.05 3.61 14.22
CA PRO A 65 1.10 2.84 15.04
C PRO A 65 -0.32 3.40 15.03
N ASP A 66 -0.46 4.73 15.02
CA ASP A 66 -1.76 5.40 14.98
C ASP A 66 -2.50 5.13 13.66
N ALA A 67 -1.78 5.13 12.54
CA ALA A 67 -2.33 4.83 11.22
C ALA A 67 -2.81 3.38 11.15
N LEU A 68 -1.98 2.42 11.56
CA LEU A 68 -2.34 1.00 11.53
C LEU A 68 -3.50 0.68 12.47
N ASN A 69 -3.54 1.31 13.64
CA ASN A 69 -4.67 1.16 14.54
C ASN A 69 -5.96 1.73 13.95
N GLU A 70 -5.92 2.89 13.27
CA GLU A 70 -7.10 3.43 12.58
C GLU A 70 -7.59 2.51 11.47
N PHE A 71 -6.67 1.99 10.64
CA PHE A 71 -7.01 1.03 9.58
C PHE A 71 -7.64 -0.23 10.18
N TRP A 72 -7.01 -0.82 11.19
CA TRP A 72 -7.53 -2.02 11.84
C TRP A 72 -8.90 -1.82 12.49
N GLN A 73 -9.11 -0.67 13.14
CA GLN A 73 -10.40 -0.32 13.73
C GLN A 73 -11.50 -0.09 12.68
N TYR A 74 -11.15 0.44 11.50
CA TYR A 74 -12.11 0.60 10.41
C TYR A 74 -12.68 -0.75 9.97
N GLU A 75 -11.82 -1.75 9.74
CA GLU A 75 -12.22 -3.06 9.23
C GLU A 75 -12.81 -3.96 10.32
N PHE A 76 -12.14 -4.08 11.47
CA PHE A 76 -12.43 -5.09 12.48
C PHE A 76 -13.08 -4.53 13.76
N ARG A 77 -13.07 -3.21 13.96
CA ARG A 77 -13.55 -2.53 15.18
C ARG A 77 -12.81 -2.95 16.46
N GLU A 78 -11.54 -3.30 16.33
CA GLU A 78 -10.65 -3.72 17.41
C GLU A 78 -9.33 -2.94 17.36
N GLU A 79 -8.52 -3.00 18.41
CA GLU A 79 -7.16 -2.44 18.41
C GLU A 79 -6.21 -3.31 17.57
N TYR A 80 -5.21 -2.68 16.94
CA TYR A 80 -4.22 -3.40 16.15
C TYR A 80 -3.39 -4.35 17.03
N PRO A 81 -3.41 -5.67 16.78
CA PRO A 81 -2.87 -6.64 17.72
C PRO A 81 -1.40 -7.00 17.46
N LEU A 82 -0.85 -6.59 16.31
CA LEU A 82 0.49 -6.99 15.88
C LEU A 82 1.55 -5.98 16.33
N GLU A 83 2.79 -6.47 16.45
CA GLU A 83 3.94 -5.60 16.67
C GLU A 83 4.16 -4.70 15.45
N PHE A 84 4.57 -3.45 15.71
CA PHE A 84 4.88 -2.47 14.67
C PHE A 84 6.38 -2.27 14.56
N GLY A 85 6.91 -2.34 13.33
CA GLY A 85 8.28 -1.92 13.08
C GLY A 85 8.82 -2.36 11.72
N TRP A 86 9.67 -1.51 11.12
CA TRP A 86 10.26 -1.73 9.80
C TRP A 86 11.03 -3.06 9.65
N GLU A 87 11.54 -3.59 10.77
CA GLU A 87 12.25 -4.88 10.84
C GLU A 87 11.30 -6.09 10.99
N VAL A 88 10.07 -5.85 11.43
CA VAL A 88 9.05 -6.86 11.70
C VAL A 88 8.20 -7.08 10.45
N ASP A 89 7.73 -5.99 9.87
CA ASP A 89 6.82 -6.01 8.72
C ASP A 89 7.58 -6.27 7.41
N ASP A 90 6.93 -6.99 6.50
CA ASP A 90 7.46 -7.33 5.17
C ASP A 90 6.47 -6.94 4.06
N LEU A 91 6.88 -7.20 2.82
CA LEU A 91 6.06 -6.91 1.64
C LEU A 91 4.75 -7.72 1.62
N ASP A 92 4.72 -8.95 2.17
CA ASP A 92 3.49 -9.74 2.30
C ASP A 92 2.51 -9.06 3.26
N TRP A 93 2.99 -8.58 4.41
CA TRP A 93 2.20 -7.77 5.33
C TRP A 93 1.66 -6.51 4.66
N VAL A 94 2.48 -5.77 3.90
CA VAL A 94 2.01 -4.57 3.16
C VAL A 94 0.89 -4.93 2.20
N ASN A 95 1.02 -6.03 1.46
CA ASN A 95 0.02 -6.50 0.52
C ASN A 95 -1.33 -6.74 1.22
N GLN A 96 -1.31 -7.38 2.39
CA GLN A 96 -2.51 -7.63 3.19
C GLN A 96 -3.12 -6.34 3.76
N ILE A 97 -2.32 -5.52 4.45
CA ILE A 97 -2.84 -4.34 5.16
C ILE A 97 -3.29 -3.23 4.21
N SER A 98 -2.73 -3.16 2.99
CA SER A 98 -3.00 -2.09 2.03
C SER A 98 -4.44 -2.07 1.48
N SER A 99 -5.18 -3.16 1.63
CA SER A 99 -6.60 -3.26 1.29
C SER A 99 -7.49 -2.30 2.10
N THR A 100 -7.17 -2.14 3.38
CA THR A 100 -7.94 -1.28 4.27
C THR A 100 -7.85 0.21 3.91
N PRO A 101 -6.66 0.84 3.81
CA PRO A 101 -6.56 2.24 3.38
C PRO A 101 -7.10 2.45 1.96
N TYR A 102 -6.95 1.48 1.04
CA TYR A 102 -7.62 1.55 -0.26
C TYR A 102 -9.15 1.66 -0.12
N THR A 103 -9.76 0.80 0.70
CA THR A 103 -11.21 0.80 0.94
C THR A 103 -11.67 2.10 1.57
N MET A 104 -10.93 2.58 2.57
CA MET A 104 -11.22 3.85 3.25
C MET A 104 -11.15 5.06 2.29
N LEU A 105 -10.20 5.08 1.35
CA LEU A 105 -10.08 6.15 0.35
C LEU A 105 -11.25 6.15 -0.65
N ASN A 106 -11.91 5.00 -0.85
CA ASN A 106 -13.09 4.88 -1.71
C ASN A 106 -14.42 5.05 -0.95
N ASP A 107 -14.40 5.04 0.38
CA ASP A 107 -15.57 5.30 1.22
C ASP A 107 -15.82 6.82 1.36
N LEU A 108 -16.78 7.32 0.58
CA LEU A 108 -17.18 8.73 0.57
C LEU A 108 -17.64 9.29 1.93
N LYS A 109 -17.94 8.44 2.91
CA LYS A 109 -18.34 8.87 4.26
C LYS A 109 -17.17 8.96 5.23
N TYR A 110 -16.01 8.45 4.85
CA TYR A 110 -14.84 8.40 5.70
C TYR A 110 -13.85 9.52 5.33
N SER A 111 -13.23 10.13 6.35
CA SER A 111 -12.16 11.11 6.17
C SER A 111 -10.85 10.51 6.66
N CYS A 112 -10.13 9.81 5.78
CA CYS A 112 -8.86 9.19 6.12
C CYS A 112 -7.76 10.26 6.26
N LYS A 113 -7.15 10.36 7.44
CA LYS A 113 -6.03 11.29 7.70
C LYS A 113 -4.65 10.67 7.39
N TYR A 114 -4.56 9.35 7.39
CA TYR A 114 -3.30 8.62 7.28
C TYR A 114 -3.10 7.95 5.92
N ALA A 115 -3.96 8.19 4.95
CA ALA A 115 -3.78 7.73 3.58
C ALA A 115 -4.22 8.78 2.57
N GLY A 116 -3.68 8.71 1.36
CA GLY A 116 -4.03 9.62 0.29
C GLY A 116 -3.70 9.05 -1.08
N LEU A 117 -4.37 9.56 -2.11
CA LEU A 117 -4.02 9.25 -3.49
C LEU A 117 -2.66 9.87 -3.83
N VAL A 118 -1.88 9.22 -4.68
CA VAL A 118 -0.69 9.83 -5.26
C VAL A 118 -1.16 10.87 -6.29
N GLU A 119 -0.91 12.15 -6.00
CA GLU A 119 -1.15 13.21 -6.96
C GLU A 119 -0.21 13.01 -8.15
N ARG A 120 -0.75 12.54 -9.28
CA ARG A 120 -0.03 12.66 -10.55
C ARG A 120 -0.12 14.11 -10.94
N GLU A 121 1.01 14.82 -10.98
CA GLU A 121 1.08 16.11 -11.66
C GLU A 121 0.54 15.88 -13.07
N VAL A 122 -0.65 16.40 -13.34
CA VAL A 122 -1.12 16.55 -14.71
C VAL A 122 -0.19 17.61 -15.29
N ASN A 123 0.93 17.18 -15.85
CA ASN A 123 1.69 17.99 -16.78
C ASN A 123 0.74 18.26 -17.95
N GLY A 124 0.01 19.36 -17.85
CA GLY A 124 -0.74 19.96 -18.94
C GLY A 124 0.27 20.43 -19.98
N ASN A 125 0.70 19.50 -20.83
CA ASN A 125 1.39 19.74 -22.08
C ASN A 125 0.76 18.80 -23.10
N GLU A 126 -0.31 19.26 -23.76
CA GLU A 126 -0.29 19.77 -25.14
C GLU A 126 -1.72 20.07 -25.64
#